data_AF-A0A6J4XKQ2-F1
#
_entry.id   AF-A0A6J4XKQ2-F1
#
_cell.length_a   1.000
_cell.length_b   1.000
_cell.length_c   1.000
_cell.angle_alpha   90.00
_cell.angle_beta   90.00
_cell.angle_gamma   90.00
#
_symmetry.space_group_name_H-M   'P 1'
#
loop_
_entity.id
_entity.type
_entity.pdbx_description
1 polymer ?
#
loop_
_entity_poly.entity_id
_entity_poly.type
_entity_poly.pdbx_seq_one_letter_code
_entity_poly.pdbx_strand_id
1 'polypeptide(L)'
;MAKLRNRDIQKVIQLFDNELLSIPRVSKTDKMKMRKKIVNLVQPALKSSTMKPEVFITEMENKLSNILRQFIDSYGFHNRLTDAVRKACENAEESSTPSSPSDDQ
;
A
#
# COMPACT_ATOMS: atom_id res chain seq x y z
N MET A 1 -4.80 -0.54 17.55
CA MET A 1 -4.32 -0.03 16.24
C MET A 1 -5.51 0.28 15.37
N ALA A 2 -5.44 1.43 14.71
CA ALA A 2 -6.50 2.00 13.91
C ALA A 2 -6.70 1.25 12.59
N LYS A 3 -7.94 1.22 12.07
CA LYS A 3 -8.19 0.71 10.71
C LYS A 3 -7.80 1.76 9.68
N LEU A 4 -7.02 1.38 8.68
CA LEU A 4 -6.68 2.26 7.57
C LEU A 4 -7.93 2.69 6.79
N ARG A 5 -7.98 3.96 6.38
CA ARG A 5 -9.08 4.51 5.60
C ARG A 5 -9.00 3.99 4.17
N ASN A 6 -10.17 3.75 3.55
CA ASN A 6 -10.23 3.28 2.16
C ASN A 6 -9.46 4.20 1.19
N ARG A 7 -9.45 5.53 1.42
CA ARG A 7 -8.71 6.48 0.59
C ARG A 7 -7.20 6.19 0.56
N ASP A 8 -6.62 5.84 1.70
CA ASP A 8 -5.18 5.59 1.78
C ASP A 8 -4.79 4.24 1.18
N ILE A 9 -5.66 3.22 1.34
CA ILE A 9 -5.53 1.94 0.65
C ILE A 9 -5.53 2.14 -0.88
N GLN A 10 -6.45 2.98 -1.39
CA GLN A 10 -6.53 3.26 -2.83
C GLN A 10 -5.28 3.99 -3.34
N LYS A 11 -4.68 4.91 -2.57
CA LYS A 11 -3.40 5.54 -2.94
C LYS A 11 -2.29 4.52 -3.10
N VAL A 12 -2.18 3.55 -2.18
CA VAL A 12 -1.17 2.49 -2.27
C VAL A 12 -1.41 1.63 -3.51
N ILE A 13 -2.65 1.21 -3.78
CA ILE A 13 -3.00 0.46 -4.99
C ILE A 13 -2.65 1.25 -6.26
N GLN A 14 -2.91 2.56 -6.26
CA GLN A 14 -2.63 3.43 -7.39
C GLN A 14 -1.14 3.50 -7.73
N LEU A 15 -0.25 3.42 -6.74
CA LEU A 15 1.21 3.34 -6.99
C LEU A 15 1.56 2.09 -7.81
N PHE A 16 1.01 0.92 -7.46
CA PHE A 16 1.21 -0.30 -8.24
C PHE A 16 0.61 -0.20 -9.64
N ASP A 17 -0.56 0.42 -9.77
CA ASP A 17 -1.21 0.58 -11.07
C ASP A 17 -0.39 1.46 -12.02
N ASN A 18 0.22 2.53 -11.51
CA ASN A 18 1.10 3.38 -12.30
C ASN A 18 2.33 2.61 -12.80
N GLU A 19 2.94 1.78 -11.95
CA GLU A 19 4.06 0.94 -12.37
C GLU A 19 3.64 -0.17 -13.34
N LEU A 20 2.47 -0.79 -13.17
CA LEU A 20 1.96 -1.77 -14.14
C LEU A 20 1.75 -1.14 -15.53
N LEU A 21 1.28 0.11 -15.58
CA LEU A 21 1.09 0.83 -16.84
C LEU A 21 2.44 1.11 -17.52
N SER A 22 3.50 1.37 -16.76
CA SER A 22 4.83 1.67 -17.28
C SER A 22 5.56 0.45 -17.86
N ILE A 23 5.17 -0.79 -17.50
CA ILE A 23 5.83 -2.01 -18.03
C ILE A 23 5.66 -2.10 -19.55
N PRO A 24 6.75 -2.06 -20.34
CA PRO A 24 6.67 -2.19 -21.79
C PRO A 24 6.41 -3.65 -22.18
N ARG A 25 5.80 -3.86 -23.35
CA ARG A 25 5.66 -5.19 -23.99
C ARG A 25 4.86 -6.25 -23.19
N VAL A 26 4.13 -5.85 -22.15
CA VAL A 26 3.16 -6.73 -21.46
C VAL A 26 1.75 -6.47 -22.00
N SER A 27 1.02 -7.54 -22.31
CA SER A 27 -0.34 -7.45 -22.85
C SER A 27 -1.31 -6.79 -21.87
N LYS A 28 -2.37 -6.15 -22.38
CA LYS A 28 -3.42 -5.56 -21.55
C LYS A 28 -4.06 -6.59 -20.61
N THR A 29 -4.27 -7.81 -21.10
CA THR A 29 -4.84 -8.93 -20.35
C THR A 29 -3.93 -9.35 -19.19
N ASP A 30 -2.62 -9.42 -19.42
CA ASP A 30 -1.68 -9.80 -18.37
C ASP A 30 -1.52 -8.69 -17.34
N LYS A 31 -1.50 -7.41 -17.76
CA LYS A 31 -1.57 -6.28 -16.82
C LYS A 31 -2.82 -6.34 -15.95
N MET A 32 -3.97 -6.70 -16.51
CA MET A 32 -5.22 -6.87 -15.76
C MET A 32 -5.14 -8.02 -14.75
N LYS A 33 -4.52 -9.16 -15.11
CA LYS A 33 -4.26 -10.27 -14.18
C LYS A 33 -3.32 -9.84 -13.04
N MET A 34 -2.25 -9.12 -13.35
CA MET A 34 -1.31 -8.61 -12.36
C MET A 34 -1.98 -7.61 -11.41
N ARG A 35 -2.77 -6.67 -11.94
CA ARG A 35 -3.59 -5.74 -11.14
C ARG A 35 -4.51 -6.48 -10.18
N LYS A 36 -5.23 -7.50 -10.66
CA LYS A 36 -6.10 -8.32 -9.82
C LYS A 36 -5.33 -9.01 -8.70
N LYS A 37 -4.14 -9.57 -9.00
CA LYS A 37 -3.25 -10.17 -7.99
C LYS A 37 -2.80 -9.15 -6.95
N ILE A 38 -2.40 -7.95 -7.37
CA ILE A 38 -1.98 -6.86 -6.48
C ILE A 38 -3.12 -6.46 -5.54
N VAL A 39 -4.31 -6.14 -6.07
CA VAL A 39 -5.46 -5.73 -5.26
C VAL A 39 -5.84 -6.81 -4.25
N ASN A 40 -5.86 -8.08 -4.67
CA ASN A 40 -6.19 -9.20 -3.80
C ASN A 40 -5.18 -9.44 -2.66
N LEU A 41 -3.95 -8.93 -2.77
CA LEU A 41 -2.92 -9.06 -1.73
C LEU A 41 -2.79 -7.80 -0.89
N VAL A 42 -2.73 -6.63 -1.54
CA VAL A 42 -2.54 -5.33 -0.90
C VAL A 42 -3.75 -4.93 -0.06
N GLN A 43 -4.95 -5.07 -0.61
CA GLN A 43 -6.16 -4.61 0.07
C GLN A 43 -6.42 -5.34 1.40
N PRO A 44 -6.39 -6.69 1.50
CA PRO A 44 -6.56 -7.35 2.78
C PRO A 44 -5.40 -7.10 3.75
N ALA A 45 -4.16 -7.04 3.26
CA ALA A 45 -2.99 -6.77 4.11
C ALA A 45 -3.10 -5.39 4.78
N LEU A 46 -3.46 -4.33 4.04
CA LEU A 46 -3.68 -3.00 4.60
C LEU A 46 -4.96 -2.86 5.43
N LYS A 47 -5.94 -3.77 5.28
CA LYS A 47 -7.12 -3.80 6.15
C LYS A 47 -6.86 -4.49 7.49
N SER A 48 -5.73 -5.20 7.62
CA SER A 48 -5.32 -5.82 8.87
C SER A 48 -5.02 -4.76 9.91
N SER A 49 -5.66 -4.87 11.07
CA SER A 49 -5.49 -3.93 12.19
C SER A 49 -4.12 -4.01 12.85
N THR A 50 -3.31 -5.04 12.56
CA THR A 50 -1.97 -5.22 13.15
C THR A 50 -0.83 -4.93 12.17
N MET A 51 -1.15 -4.38 11.01
CA MET A 51 -0.19 -4.22 9.94
C MET A 51 0.85 -3.13 10.25
N LYS A 52 2.12 -3.53 10.37
CA LYS A 52 3.26 -2.60 10.40
C LYS A 52 3.75 -2.31 8.98
N PRO A 53 4.17 -1.08 8.65
CA PRO A 53 4.68 -0.75 7.33
C PRO A 53 5.77 -1.68 6.85
N GLU A 54 6.77 -1.97 7.69
CA GLU A 54 7.94 -2.78 7.32
C GLU A 54 7.55 -4.22 7.00
N VAL A 55 6.60 -4.77 7.76
CA VAL A 55 6.04 -6.12 7.55
C VAL A 55 5.27 -6.13 6.23
N PHE A 56 4.49 -5.09 5.94
CA PHE A 56 3.73 -4.97 4.70
C PHE A 56 4.65 -4.95 3.49
N ILE A 57 5.69 -4.12 3.54
CA ILE A 57 6.67 -4.03 2.46
C ILE A 57 7.32 -5.39 2.21
N THR A 58 7.85 -6.02 3.26
CA THR A 58 8.51 -7.32 3.17
C THR A 58 7.58 -8.41 2.61
N GLU A 59 6.33 -8.43 3.05
CA GLU A 59 5.34 -9.40 2.58
C GLU A 59 4.96 -9.17 1.11
N MET A 60 4.77 -7.92 0.71
CA MET A 60 4.46 -7.58 -0.69
C MET A 60 5.64 -7.86 -1.60
N GLU A 61 6.86 -7.56 -1.19
CA GLU A 61 8.08 -7.89 -1.95
C GLU A 61 8.20 -9.38 -2.23
N ASN A 62 7.91 -10.22 -1.24
CA ASN A 62 7.92 -11.66 -1.40
C ASN A 62 6.76 -12.15 -2.31
N LYS A 63 5.51 -11.78 -1.99
CA LYS A 63 4.32 -12.29 -2.68
C LYS A 63 4.15 -11.76 -4.11
N LEU A 64 4.64 -10.56 -4.38
CA LEU A 64 4.59 -9.89 -5.68
C LEU A 64 5.96 -9.85 -6.38
N SER A 65 6.97 -10.56 -5.88
CA SER A 65 8.33 -10.61 -6.46
C SER A 65 8.35 -10.78 -7.98
N ASN A 66 7.50 -11.66 -8.51
CA ASN A 66 7.39 -11.94 -9.95
C ASN A 66 6.84 -10.76 -10.78
N ILE A 67 6.05 -9.87 -10.16
CA ILE A 67 5.50 -8.66 -10.76
C ILE A 67 6.48 -7.50 -10.55
N LEU A 68 7.00 -7.33 -9.34
CA LEU A 68 7.91 -6.25 -8.97
C LEU A 68 9.22 -6.27 -9.76
N ARG A 69 9.74 -7.46 -10.11
CA ARG A 69 10.90 -7.61 -11.00
C ARG A 69 10.69 -7.03 -12.41
N GLN A 70 9.44 -6.80 -12.80
CA GLN A 70 9.11 -6.19 -14.09
C GLN A 70 8.94 -4.67 -13.98
N PHE A 71 8.89 -4.13 -12.77
CA PHE A 71 8.81 -2.69 -12.57
C PHE A 71 10.18 -2.10 -12.88
N ILE A 72 10.17 -1.03 -13.66
CA ILE A 72 11.38 -0.27 -13.91
C ILE A 72 11.51 0.68 -12.73
N ASP A 73 12.46 0.43 -11.82
CA ASP A 73 12.63 1.23 -10.59
C ASP A 73 13.22 2.63 -10.85
N SER A 74 12.95 3.22 -12.02
CA SER A 74 13.48 4.51 -12.47
C SER A 74 13.13 5.69 -11.55
N TYR A 75 12.10 5.54 -10.71
CA TYR A 75 11.61 6.60 -9.82
C TYR A 75 11.52 6.17 -8.35
N GLY A 76 12.20 5.10 -7.95
CA GLY A 76 12.19 4.61 -6.57
C GLY A 76 10.79 4.17 -6.13
N PHE A 77 10.21 3.19 -6.82
CA PHE A 77 8.91 2.62 -6.46
C PHE A 77 8.89 2.12 -5.02
N HIS A 78 9.92 1.40 -4.60
CA HIS A 78 10.03 0.89 -3.23
C HIS A 78 9.94 2.02 -2.19
N ASN A 79 10.69 3.11 -2.38
CA ASN A 79 10.68 4.26 -1.47
C ASN A 79 9.30 4.93 -1.40
N ARG A 80 8.65 5.14 -2.54
CA ARG A 80 7.30 5.72 -2.60
C ARG A 80 6.26 4.82 -1.95
N LEU A 81 6.38 3.51 -2.13
CA LEU A 81 5.50 2.54 -1.50
C LEU A 81 5.66 2.57 0.02
N THR A 82 6.88 2.53 0.52
CA THR A 82 7.20 2.60 1.95
C THR A 82 6.68 3.88 2.58
N ASP A 83 6.91 5.04 1.95
CA ASP A 83 6.41 6.33 2.43
C ASP A 83 4.87 6.40 2.44
N ALA A 84 4.22 5.90 1.38
CA ALA A 84 2.76 5.88 1.30
C ALA A 84 2.14 5.00 2.40
N VAL A 85 2.70 3.81 2.66
CA VAL A 85 2.21 2.91 3.71
C VAL A 85 2.46 3.49 5.09
N ARG A 86 3.63 4.09 5.34
CA ARG A 86 3.95 4.75 6.61
C ARG A 86 2.97 5.87 6.93
N LYS A 87 2.77 6.79 5.98
CA LYS A 87 1.77 7.87 6.11
C LYS A 87 0.37 7.33 6.33
N ALA A 88 0.01 6.23 5.68
CA ALA A 88 -1.30 5.63 5.83
C ALA A 88 -1.51 5.03 7.24
N CYS A 89 -0.46 4.49 7.86
CA CYS A 89 -0.47 4.04 9.25
C CYS A 89 -0.52 5.22 10.23
N GLU A 90 0.29 6.26 10.05
CA GLU A 90 0.32 7.48 10.89
C GLU A 90 -1.08 8.16 10.92
N ASN A 91 -1.69 8.37 9.74
CA ASN A 91 -3.02 8.96 9.61
C ASN A 91 -4.14 8.12 10.28
N ALA A 92 -3.90 6.82 10.44
CA ALA A 92 -4.84 5.94 11.13
C ALA A 92 -4.69 6.11 12.65
N GLU A 93 -3.46 6.18 13.16
CA GLU A 93 -3.16 6.40 14.58
C GLU A 93 -3.67 7.76 15.09
N GLU A 94 -3.45 8.85 14.34
CA GLU A 94 -3.98 10.19 14.67
C GLU A 94 -5.52 10.25 14.72
N SER A 95 -6.19 9.40 13.93
CA SER A 95 -7.66 9.31 13.96
C SER A 95 -8.20 8.46 15.13
N SER A 96 -7.31 7.79 15.87
CA SER A 96 -7.67 6.92 17.00
C SER A 96 -7.23 7.47 18.36
N THR A 97 -6.52 8.58 18.40
CA THR A 97 -6.29 9.34 19.64
C THR A 97 -7.55 10.12 20.01
N PRO A 98 -8.25 9.79 21.11
CA PRO A 98 -9.27 10.69 21.64
C PRO A 98 -8.59 11.99 22.07
N SER A 99 -9.10 13.12 21.59
CA SER A 99 -8.79 14.42 22.16
C SER A 99 -9.28 14.44 23.60
N SER A 100 -8.40 14.20 24.58
CA SER A 100 -8.58 14.72 25.94
C SER A 100 -7.84 16.05 25.96
N PRO A 101 -8.58 17.15 26.16
CA PRO A 101 -8.76 17.70 27.51
C PRO A 101 -10.22 18.21 27.69
N SER A 102 -10.81 18.37 28.87
CA SER A 102 -10.26 18.99 30.07
C SER A 102 -11.06 18.54 31.29
N ASP A 103 -10.35 18.28 32.38
CA ASP A 103 -10.79 18.65 33.73
C ASP A 103 -11.33 20.08 33.70
N ASP A 104 -12.58 20.29 34.07
CA ASP A 104 -13.03 21.57 34.61
C ASP A 104 -14.08 21.27 35.69
N GLN A 105 -13.59 21.36 36.93
CA GLN A 105 -14.21 21.64 38.23
C GLN A 105 -15.62 21.12 38.56
#